data_AF-A0A947BJR8-F1
#
_entry.id   AF-A0A947BJR8-F1
#
_cell.length_a   1.000
_cell.length_b   1.000
_cell.length_c   1.000
_cell.angle_alpha   90.00
_cell.angle_beta   90.00
_cell.angle_gamma   90.00
#
_symmetry.space_group_name_H-M   'P 1'
#
loop_
_entity.id
_entity.type
_entity.pdbx_description
1 polymer ?
#
loop_
_entity_poly.entity_id
_entity_poly.type
_entity_poly.pdbx_seq_one_letter_code
_entity_poly.pdbx_strand_id
1 'polypeptide(L)'
;LALIAGKAIIIYVLARSFGIRSSARWLVTLGLAQAGEFGFVLLSFSLQNNVIPADLAELLALVVAISMLLAPALFIFFDKVLMPRFEAGQPQREHDNIEEMGAVLIAGIGRFGQIVNRLLVANGIKTVVLDHDAKQVDNLRQLEVKSYFGDATRAELLETAGIEEVDLFVIAIDDRERAVDLVRHIKQRCPNLAILARAFDQIHYYQLKQAGAEYVIKETYHAALDLGCEALTRLGFHPFRAEQLKNTFIAVENETVEGMYQNWVTSTDSGMSPGYRELFMQQEAAIRAAMQEDPGDHHSEHERGRNSPPKSFSEDKGATTSADDD
;
A
#
# COMPACT_ATOMS: atom_id res chain seq x y z
N LEU A 1 -42.65 4.00 14.08
CA LEU A 1 -42.12 5.22 13.41
C LEU A 1 -41.63 6.27 14.40
N ALA A 2 -42.45 6.75 15.33
CA ALA A 2 -42.02 7.73 16.34
C ALA A 2 -40.78 7.31 17.15
N LEU A 3 -40.67 6.02 17.52
CA LEU A 3 -39.49 5.46 18.17
C LEU A 3 -38.20 5.66 17.36
N ILE A 4 -38.23 5.30 16.07
CA ILE A 4 -37.09 5.40 15.16
C ILE A 4 -36.70 6.87 14.98
N ALA A 5 -37.68 7.74 14.72
CA ALA A 5 -37.45 9.17 14.52
C ALA A 5 -36.84 9.83 15.76
N GLY A 6 -37.39 9.53 16.95
CA GLY A 6 -36.87 10.07 18.21
C GLY A 6 -35.44 9.62 18.49
N LYS A 7 -35.16 8.32 18.34
CA LYS A 7 -33.81 7.77 18.57
C LYS A 7 -32.82 8.30 17.54
N ALA A 8 -33.20 8.40 16.27
CA ALA A 8 -32.38 9.00 15.22
C ALA A 8 -31.99 10.45 15.54
N ILE A 9 -32.94 11.28 16.02
CA ILE A 9 -32.65 12.67 16.40
C ILE A 9 -31.62 12.72 17.54
N ILE A 10 -31.80 11.92 18.59
CA ILE A 10 -30.89 11.88 19.74
C ILE A 10 -29.48 11.47 19.29
N ILE A 11 -29.38 10.39 18.52
CA ILE A 11 -28.09 9.87 18.06
C ILE A 11 -27.43 10.83 17.09
N TYR A 12 -28.19 11.50 16.24
CA TYR A 12 -27.66 12.52 15.33
C TYR A 12 -27.03 13.69 16.09
N VAL A 13 -27.70 14.19 17.13
CA VAL A 13 -27.18 15.27 17.99
C VAL A 13 -25.92 14.83 18.71
N LEU A 14 -25.90 13.61 19.27
CA LEU A 14 -24.70 13.04 19.91
C LEU A 14 -23.55 12.87 18.92
N ALA A 15 -23.81 12.28 17.75
CA ALA A 15 -22.79 12.09 16.72
C ALA A 15 -22.21 13.43 16.23
N ARG A 16 -23.02 14.50 16.23
CA ARG A 16 -22.56 15.88 15.98
C ARG A 16 -21.66 16.39 17.11
N SER A 17 -22.03 16.20 18.38
CA SER A 17 -21.22 16.69 19.51
C SER A 17 -19.88 15.97 19.64
N PHE A 18 -19.81 14.68 19.28
CA PHE A 18 -18.57 13.90 19.27
C PHE A 18 -17.71 14.12 18.01
N GLY A 19 -18.08 15.04 17.12
CA GLY A 19 -17.25 15.41 15.97
C GLY A 19 -17.23 14.37 14.84
N ILE A 20 -18.17 13.43 14.80
CA ILE A 20 -18.27 12.44 13.72
C ILE A 20 -18.61 13.16 12.41
N ARG A 21 -17.75 13.00 11.39
CA ARG A 21 -17.83 13.73 10.11
C ARG A 21 -18.65 12.97 9.06
N SER A 22 -19.33 13.75 8.21
CA SER A 22 -19.96 13.34 6.94
C SER A 22 -20.81 12.06 6.99
N SER A 23 -20.52 11.07 6.13
CA SER A 23 -21.29 9.84 5.93
C SER A 23 -21.32 8.95 7.17
N ALA A 24 -20.22 8.89 7.92
CA ALA A 24 -20.11 8.11 9.16
C ALA A 24 -21.14 8.55 10.21
N ARG A 25 -21.50 9.85 10.25
CA ARG A 25 -22.53 10.36 11.16
C ARG A 25 -23.90 9.76 10.86
N TRP A 26 -24.25 9.68 9.59
CA TRP A 26 -25.54 9.17 9.14
C TRP A 26 -25.63 7.66 9.24
N LEU A 27 -24.53 6.96 8.97
CA LEU A 27 -24.43 5.51 9.15
C LEU A 27 -24.65 5.12 10.62
N VAL A 28 -23.98 5.80 11.55
CA VAL A 28 -24.18 5.56 13.00
C VAL A 28 -25.60 5.91 13.44
N THR A 29 -26.14 7.02 12.92
CA THR A 29 -27.51 7.46 13.24
C THR A 29 -28.56 6.45 12.79
N LEU A 30 -28.49 5.98 11.55
CA LEU A 30 -29.48 5.08 10.97
C LEU A 30 -29.31 3.64 11.45
N GLY A 31 -28.07 3.17 11.63
CA GLY A 31 -27.79 1.83 12.15
C GLY A 31 -28.24 1.62 13.60
N LEU A 32 -28.20 2.67 14.42
CA LEU A 32 -28.62 2.61 15.82
C LEU A 32 -30.05 3.12 16.06
N ALA A 33 -30.75 3.65 15.05
CA ALA A 33 -32.11 4.19 15.21
C ALA A 33 -33.17 3.11 15.50
N GLN A 34 -32.92 1.85 15.12
CA GLN A 34 -33.86 0.76 15.39
C GLN A 34 -33.88 0.32 16.86
N ALA A 35 -34.95 -0.36 17.25
CA ALA A 35 -34.98 -1.16 18.48
C ALA A 35 -34.04 -2.38 18.32
N GLY A 36 -33.31 -2.75 19.38
CA GLY A 36 -32.48 -3.94 19.40
C GLY A 36 -33.25 -5.19 19.83
N GLU A 37 -32.73 -6.38 19.49
CA GLU A 37 -33.34 -7.68 19.82
C GLU A 37 -33.53 -7.89 21.32
N PHE A 38 -32.69 -7.24 22.11
CA PHE A 38 -32.82 -7.18 23.57
C PHE A 38 -34.17 -6.61 24.05
N GLY A 39 -34.88 -5.84 23.22
CA GLY A 39 -36.21 -5.34 23.53
C GLY A 39 -37.24 -6.46 23.75
N PHE A 40 -37.15 -7.57 23.00
CA PHE A 40 -38.03 -8.72 23.18
C PHE A 40 -37.77 -9.44 24.51
N VAL A 41 -36.52 -9.50 24.93
CA VAL A 41 -36.12 -10.09 26.22
C VAL A 41 -36.73 -9.29 27.37
N LEU A 42 -36.66 -7.95 27.32
CA LEU A 42 -37.25 -7.08 28.33
C LEU A 42 -38.78 -7.17 28.37
N LEU A 43 -39.45 -7.22 27.21
CA LEU A 43 -40.90 -7.35 27.15
C LEU A 43 -41.38 -8.69 27.72
N SER A 44 -40.70 -9.79 27.38
CA SER A 44 -41.00 -11.12 27.94
C SER A 44 -40.80 -11.15 29.46
N PHE A 45 -39.74 -10.54 29.97
CA PHE A 45 -39.48 -10.43 31.40
C PHE A 45 -40.54 -9.59 32.13
N SER A 46 -40.95 -8.46 31.56
CA SER A 46 -41.99 -7.59 32.13
C SER A 46 -43.36 -8.27 32.17
N LEU A 47 -43.69 -9.10 31.17
CA LEU A 47 -44.91 -9.92 31.16
C LEU A 47 -44.88 -10.99 32.26
N GLN A 48 -43.78 -11.72 32.39
CA GLN A 48 -43.63 -12.76 33.42
C GLN A 48 -43.79 -12.22 34.84
N ASN A 49 -43.39 -10.96 35.06
CA ASN A 49 -43.48 -10.29 36.34
C ASN A 49 -44.78 -9.46 36.52
N ASN A 50 -45.74 -9.55 35.57
CA ASN A 50 -46.99 -8.79 35.58
C ASN A 50 -46.80 -7.26 35.73
N VAL A 51 -45.68 -6.73 35.23
CA VAL A 51 -45.36 -5.30 35.31
C VAL A 51 -46.18 -4.50 34.29
N ILE A 52 -46.50 -5.13 33.16
CA ILE A 52 -47.30 -4.53 32.08
C ILE A 52 -48.42 -5.50 31.63
N PRO A 53 -49.57 -4.98 31.17
CA PRO A 53 -50.63 -5.80 30.59
C PRO A 53 -50.20 -6.52 29.31
N ALA A 54 -50.80 -7.69 29.04
CA ALA A 54 -50.55 -8.50 27.83
C ALA A 54 -50.74 -7.69 26.54
N ASP A 55 -51.86 -6.99 26.42
CA ASP A 55 -52.21 -6.18 25.25
C ASP A 55 -51.17 -5.10 24.94
N LEU A 56 -50.56 -4.53 25.99
CA LEU A 56 -49.53 -3.49 25.84
C LEU A 56 -48.19 -4.11 25.40
N ALA A 57 -47.84 -5.28 25.92
CA ALA A 57 -46.62 -5.97 25.53
C ALA A 57 -46.66 -6.46 24.07
N GLU A 58 -47.82 -6.95 23.61
CA GLU A 58 -48.04 -7.31 22.20
C GLU A 58 -47.88 -6.10 21.28
N LEU A 59 -48.45 -4.96 21.65
CA LEU A 59 -48.30 -3.70 20.92
C LEU A 59 -46.83 -3.25 20.86
N LEU A 60 -46.09 -3.34 21.97
CA LEU A 60 -44.67 -2.97 22.03
C LEU A 60 -43.79 -3.95 21.23
N ALA A 61 -44.08 -5.24 21.28
CA ALA A 61 -43.39 -6.25 20.49
C ALA A 61 -43.58 -6.01 18.98
N LEU A 62 -44.79 -5.63 18.56
CA LEU A 62 -45.08 -5.23 17.19
C LEU A 62 -44.28 -3.99 16.77
N VAL A 63 -44.15 -2.99 17.65
CA VAL A 63 -43.34 -1.80 17.38
C VAL A 63 -41.86 -2.14 17.19
N VAL A 64 -41.31 -3.05 18.01
CA VAL A 64 -39.93 -3.54 17.88
C VAL A 64 -39.74 -4.30 16.57
N ALA A 65 -40.65 -5.23 16.25
CA ALA A 65 -40.59 -6.04 15.03
C ALA A 65 -40.64 -5.17 13.75
N ILE A 66 -41.58 -4.22 13.68
CA ILE A 66 -41.68 -3.28 12.55
C ILE A 66 -40.43 -2.40 12.48
N SER A 67 -39.84 -2.02 13.62
CA SER A 67 -38.61 -1.23 13.64
C SER A 67 -37.42 -1.97 13.05
N MET A 68 -37.30 -3.28 13.27
CA MET A 68 -36.24 -4.10 12.68
C MET A 68 -36.48 -4.39 11.21
N LEU A 69 -37.73 -4.65 10.83
CA LEU A 69 -38.11 -4.83 9.43
C LEU A 69 -37.79 -3.59 8.59
N LEU A 70 -37.91 -2.40 9.17
CA LEU A 70 -37.56 -1.14 8.51
C LEU A 70 -36.05 -0.88 8.45
N ALA A 71 -35.22 -1.58 9.23
CA ALA A 71 -33.78 -1.30 9.28
C ALA A 71 -33.07 -1.53 7.93
N PRO A 72 -33.29 -2.65 7.20
CA PRO A 72 -32.75 -2.80 5.85
C PRO A 72 -33.20 -1.67 4.90
N ALA A 73 -34.44 -1.20 5.01
CA ALA A 73 -34.95 -0.10 4.18
C ALA A 73 -34.27 1.24 4.53
N LEU A 74 -33.97 1.49 5.80
CA LEU A 74 -33.18 2.65 6.26
C LEU A 74 -31.75 2.61 5.72
N PHE A 75 -31.12 1.43 5.64
CA PHE A 75 -29.80 1.25 5.01
C PHE A 75 -29.84 1.45 3.49
N ILE A 76 -30.85 0.89 2.80
CA ILE A 76 -31.02 1.13 1.36
C ILE A 76 -31.26 2.63 1.08
N PHE A 77 -32.01 3.32 1.92
CA PHE A 77 -32.21 4.77 1.83
C PHE A 77 -30.91 5.54 2.09
N PHE A 78 -30.10 5.11 3.07
CA PHE A 78 -28.77 5.65 3.31
C PHE A 78 -27.91 5.53 2.04
N ASP A 79 -27.82 4.33 1.48
CA ASP A 79 -26.96 4.03 0.34
C ASP A 79 -27.43 4.71 -0.96
N LYS A 80 -28.74 4.75 -1.23
CA LYS A 80 -29.28 5.29 -2.49
C LYS A 80 -29.60 6.77 -2.47
N VAL A 81 -29.83 7.39 -1.31
CA VAL A 81 -30.33 8.77 -1.23
C VAL A 81 -29.39 9.68 -0.46
N LEU A 82 -28.79 9.21 0.63
CA LEU A 82 -27.87 10.03 1.43
C LEU A 82 -26.43 9.95 0.93
N MET A 83 -25.92 8.75 0.65
CA MET A 83 -24.55 8.54 0.15
C MET A 83 -24.28 9.38 -1.11
N PRO A 84 -25.16 9.40 -2.13
CA PRO A 84 -24.92 10.19 -3.35
C PRO A 84 -24.96 11.70 -3.08
N ARG A 85 -25.59 12.16 -1.99
CA ARG A 85 -25.61 13.58 -1.61
C ARG A 85 -24.39 14.01 -0.80
N PHE A 86 -23.75 13.08 -0.09
CA PHE A 86 -22.42 13.30 0.51
C PHE A 86 -21.33 13.23 -0.56
N GLU A 87 -21.53 12.40 -1.58
CA GLU A 87 -20.71 12.36 -2.79
C GLU A 87 -20.94 13.58 -3.69
N ALA A 88 -22.15 14.15 -3.77
CA ALA A 88 -22.44 15.35 -4.58
C ALA A 88 -21.88 16.67 -4.02
N GLY A 89 -21.38 16.68 -2.77
CA GLY A 89 -20.56 17.77 -2.22
C GLY A 89 -19.06 17.60 -2.54
N GLN A 90 -18.67 16.43 -3.02
CA GLN A 90 -17.47 16.24 -3.81
C GLN A 90 -17.88 16.43 -5.28
N PRO A 91 -17.03 16.98 -6.15
CA PRO A 91 -17.37 17.05 -7.55
C PRO A 91 -17.47 15.62 -8.09
N GLN A 92 -18.68 15.09 -8.19
CA GLN A 92 -19.02 14.04 -9.14
C GLN A 92 -18.99 14.71 -10.51
N ARG A 93 -17.79 14.89 -11.04
CA ARG A 93 -17.57 15.33 -12.41
C ARG A 93 -17.42 14.10 -13.28
N GLU A 94 -17.90 14.28 -14.49
CA GLU A 94 -18.12 13.30 -15.55
C GLU A 94 -16.95 12.31 -15.66
N HIS A 95 -17.23 11.13 -16.21
CA HIS A 95 -16.16 10.31 -16.77
C HIS A 95 -15.45 11.21 -17.80
N ASP A 96 -14.32 11.80 -17.41
CA ASP A 96 -13.53 12.65 -18.28
C ASP A 96 -13.21 11.81 -19.52
N ASN A 97 -13.64 12.29 -20.69
CA ASN A 97 -13.24 11.69 -21.97
C ASN A 97 -11.72 11.60 -22.00
N ILE A 98 -11.23 10.38 -22.18
CA ILE A 98 -9.82 10.02 -22.08
C ILE A 98 -9.12 10.48 -23.37
N GLU A 99 -8.62 11.71 -23.40
CA GLU A 99 -7.87 12.22 -24.56
C GLU A 99 -6.35 11.97 -24.47
N GLU A 100 -5.83 11.53 -23.32
CA GLU A 100 -4.41 11.18 -23.18
C GLU A 100 -4.21 10.01 -22.20
N MET A 101 -3.89 8.83 -22.71
CA MET A 101 -3.53 7.68 -21.87
C MET A 101 -2.11 7.88 -21.32
N GLY A 102 -1.90 7.58 -20.04
CA GLY A 102 -0.56 7.63 -19.45
C GLY A 102 0.24 6.41 -19.87
N ALA A 103 1.56 6.53 -20.01
CA ALA A 103 2.43 5.40 -20.37
C ALA A 103 2.53 4.36 -19.23
N VAL A 104 2.32 4.78 -17.98
CA VAL A 104 2.47 3.93 -16.80
C VAL A 104 1.24 4.01 -15.89
N LEU A 105 0.67 2.85 -15.55
CA LEU A 105 -0.41 2.73 -14.58
C LEU A 105 0.13 2.22 -13.24
N ILE A 106 -0.20 2.90 -12.13
CA ILE A 106 0.32 2.61 -10.79
C ILE A 106 -0.85 2.27 -9.86
N ALA A 107 -0.85 1.04 -9.34
CA ALA A 107 -1.79 0.60 -8.31
C ALA A 107 -1.18 0.78 -6.91
N GLY A 108 -1.73 1.72 -6.14
CA GLY A 108 -1.29 2.08 -4.80
C GLY A 108 -0.33 3.26 -4.80
N ILE A 109 -0.72 4.35 -4.14
CA ILE A 109 0.04 5.58 -3.93
C ILE A 109 0.31 5.84 -2.43
N GLY A 110 0.63 4.77 -1.71
CA GLY A 110 1.25 4.87 -0.40
C GLY A 110 2.71 5.33 -0.48
N ARG A 111 3.47 5.13 0.60
CA ARG A 111 4.89 5.52 0.71
C ARG A 111 5.75 5.05 -0.46
N PHE A 112 5.53 3.82 -0.93
CA PHE A 112 6.28 3.24 -2.04
C PHE A 112 5.85 3.84 -3.40
N GLY A 113 4.56 3.77 -3.72
CA GLY A 113 4.02 4.27 -4.98
C GLY A 113 4.23 5.77 -5.19
N GLN A 114 4.22 6.59 -4.13
CA GLN A 114 4.54 8.02 -4.22
C GLN A 114 5.96 8.27 -4.73
N ILE A 115 6.94 7.49 -4.25
CA ILE A 115 8.33 7.64 -4.67
C ILE A 115 8.47 7.24 -6.14
N VAL A 116 7.88 6.11 -6.54
CA VAL A 116 7.89 5.65 -7.94
C VAL A 116 7.23 6.68 -8.86
N ASN A 117 6.02 7.13 -8.51
CA ASN A 117 5.29 8.13 -9.29
C ASN A 117 6.08 9.44 -9.44
N ARG A 118 6.64 9.96 -8.34
CA ARG A 118 7.44 11.19 -8.36
C ARG A 118 8.69 11.05 -9.22
N LEU A 119 9.36 9.90 -9.18
CA LEU A 119 10.53 9.63 -10.00
C LEU A 119 10.16 9.63 -11.50
N LEU A 120 9.06 8.98 -11.87
CA LEU A 120 8.59 8.91 -13.26
C LEU A 120 8.14 10.28 -13.77
N VAL A 121 7.30 10.98 -13.01
CA VAL A 121 6.79 12.31 -13.37
C VAL A 121 7.93 13.33 -13.48
N ALA A 122 8.94 13.27 -12.61
CA ALA A 122 10.12 14.14 -12.69
C ALA A 122 10.92 13.95 -13.99
N ASN A 123 10.77 12.82 -14.67
CA ASN A 123 11.39 12.52 -15.95
C ASN A 123 10.41 12.70 -17.14
N GLY A 124 9.29 13.40 -16.93
CA GLY A 124 8.30 13.68 -17.99
C GLY A 124 7.45 12.48 -18.39
N ILE A 125 7.48 11.39 -17.63
CA ILE A 125 6.65 10.20 -17.91
C ILE A 125 5.25 10.44 -17.36
N LYS A 126 4.25 10.34 -18.24
CA LYS A 126 2.83 10.45 -17.86
C LYS A 126 2.39 9.21 -17.10
N THR A 127 1.83 9.40 -15.91
CA THR A 127 1.34 8.31 -15.05
C THR A 127 -0.15 8.42 -14.80
N VAL A 128 -0.80 7.28 -14.62
CA VAL A 128 -2.15 7.15 -14.10
C VAL A 128 -2.08 6.39 -12.78
N VAL A 129 -2.77 6.86 -11.75
CA VAL A 129 -2.67 6.31 -10.39
C VAL A 129 -4.03 5.82 -9.89
N LEU A 130 -4.05 4.64 -9.28
CA LEU A 130 -5.22 4.04 -8.62
C LEU A 130 -4.94 3.90 -7.13
N ASP A 131 -5.82 4.44 -6.28
CA ASP A 131 -5.70 4.26 -4.83
C ASP A 131 -7.07 4.25 -4.11
N HIS A 132 -7.12 3.62 -2.95
CA HIS A 132 -8.32 3.51 -2.11
C HIS A 132 -8.43 4.65 -1.08
N ASP A 133 -7.42 5.52 -0.95
CA ASP A 133 -7.46 6.73 -0.13
C ASP A 133 -7.81 7.94 -0.99
N ALA A 134 -9.04 8.42 -0.85
CA ALA A 134 -9.55 9.59 -1.57
C ALA A 134 -8.68 10.84 -1.36
N LYS A 135 -8.07 11.01 -0.18
CA LYS A 135 -7.21 12.16 0.08
C LYS A 135 -5.94 12.12 -0.74
N GLN A 136 -5.32 10.94 -0.89
CA GLN A 136 -4.13 10.79 -1.70
C GLN A 136 -4.43 11.04 -3.18
N VAL A 137 -5.57 10.54 -3.65
CA VAL A 137 -6.07 10.77 -5.01
C VAL A 137 -6.28 12.27 -5.26
N ASP A 138 -6.95 12.98 -4.36
CA ASP A 138 -7.22 14.41 -4.50
C ASP A 138 -5.94 15.25 -4.47
N ASN A 139 -4.97 14.89 -3.62
CA ASN A 139 -3.66 15.55 -3.59
C ASN A 139 -2.91 15.39 -4.93
N LEU A 140 -2.98 14.22 -5.55
CA LEU A 140 -2.35 13.98 -6.84
C LEU A 140 -3.03 14.77 -7.97
N ARG A 141 -4.36 14.89 -7.95
CA ARG A 141 -5.09 15.71 -8.95
C ARG A 141 -4.69 17.18 -8.90
N GLN A 142 -4.41 17.71 -7.70
CA GLN A 142 -3.90 19.08 -7.55
C GLN A 142 -2.50 19.27 -8.17
N LEU A 143 -1.77 18.18 -8.39
CA LEU A 143 -0.47 18.13 -9.04
C LEU A 143 -0.58 17.72 -10.52
N GLU A 144 -1.77 17.80 -11.11
CA GLU A 144 -2.06 17.44 -12.51
C GLU A 144 -1.72 15.97 -12.85
N VAL A 145 -1.62 15.10 -11.84
CA VAL A 145 -1.46 13.66 -12.04
C VAL A 145 -2.85 13.04 -12.16
N LYS A 146 -3.08 12.27 -13.24
CA LYS A 146 -4.34 11.54 -13.42
C LYS A 146 -4.47 10.47 -12.34
N SER A 147 -5.53 10.55 -11.54
CA SER A 147 -5.74 9.60 -10.45
C SER A 147 -7.23 9.25 -10.27
N TYR A 148 -7.46 7.97 -9.98
CA TYR A 148 -8.78 7.41 -9.74
C TYR A 148 -8.87 6.80 -8.34
N PHE A 149 -10.01 7.04 -7.70
CA PHE A 149 -10.33 6.47 -6.41
C PHE A 149 -11.04 5.12 -6.60
N GLY A 150 -10.51 4.08 -5.98
CA GLY A 150 -11.13 2.76 -5.96
C GLY A 150 -10.14 1.62 -5.73
N ASP A 151 -10.70 0.41 -5.69
CA ASP A 151 -9.91 -0.82 -5.56
C ASP A 151 -9.33 -1.21 -6.93
N ALA A 152 -8.00 -1.25 -7.03
CA ALA A 152 -7.27 -1.60 -8.25
C ALA A 152 -7.52 -3.05 -8.71
N THR A 153 -8.13 -3.91 -7.87
CA THR A 153 -8.53 -5.27 -8.27
C THR A 153 -9.83 -5.30 -9.09
N ARG A 154 -10.57 -4.18 -9.17
CA ARG A 154 -11.81 -4.09 -9.97
C ARG A 154 -11.51 -3.90 -11.45
N ALA A 155 -11.97 -4.83 -12.28
CA ALA A 155 -11.81 -4.77 -13.73
C ALA A 155 -12.32 -3.46 -14.35
N GLU A 156 -13.50 -2.98 -13.94
CA GLU A 156 -14.08 -1.70 -14.42
C GLU A 156 -13.15 -0.50 -14.19
N LEU A 157 -12.45 -0.48 -13.04
CA LEU A 157 -11.53 0.60 -12.71
C LEU A 157 -10.27 0.52 -13.57
N LEU A 158 -9.74 -0.68 -13.80
CA LEU A 158 -8.59 -0.91 -14.67
C LEU A 158 -8.89 -0.53 -16.13
N GLU A 159 -10.10 -0.84 -16.62
CA GLU A 159 -10.58 -0.43 -17.94
C GLU A 159 -10.67 1.10 -18.06
N THR A 160 -11.31 1.74 -17.07
CA THR A 160 -11.42 3.21 -17.02
C THR A 160 -10.04 3.88 -16.95
N ALA A 161 -9.07 3.21 -16.34
CA ALA A 161 -7.70 3.67 -16.23
C ALA A 161 -6.84 3.40 -17.48
N GLY A 162 -7.38 2.72 -18.50
CA GLY A 162 -6.69 2.49 -19.76
C GLY A 162 -5.66 1.36 -19.71
N ILE A 163 -5.92 0.29 -18.95
CA ILE A 163 -4.95 -0.82 -18.79
C ILE A 163 -4.50 -1.46 -20.11
N GLU A 164 -5.31 -1.40 -21.17
CA GLU A 164 -4.97 -1.99 -22.48
C GLU A 164 -4.02 -1.12 -23.31
N GLU A 165 -3.85 0.16 -22.95
CA GLU A 165 -3.07 1.14 -23.70
C GLU A 165 -1.78 1.59 -22.99
N VAL A 166 -1.53 1.09 -21.78
CA VAL A 166 -0.34 1.42 -21.00
C VAL A 166 0.83 0.50 -21.38
N ASP A 167 2.05 1.04 -21.35
CA ASP A 167 3.27 0.27 -21.62
C ASP A 167 3.72 -0.54 -20.38
N LEU A 168 3.36 -0.06 -19.18
CA LEU A 168 3.88 -0.55 -17.92
C LEU A 168 2.83 -0.48 -16.81
N PHE A 169 2.77 -1.52 -16.00
CA PHE A 169 1.94 -1.57 -14.80
C PHE A 169 2.80 -1.73 -13.54
N VAL A 170 2.66 -0.82 -12.58
CA VAL A 170 3.36 -0.85 -11.30
C VAL A 170 2.38 -1.24 -10.18
N ILE A 171 2.66 -2.33 -9.48
CA ILE A 171 1.92 -2.77 -8.30
C ILE A 171 2.67 -2.33 -7.05
N ALA A 172 2.12 -1.35 -6.35
CA ALA A 172 2.70 -0.76 -5.14
C ALA A 172 1.80 -0.90 -3.89
N ILE A 173 0.72 -1.70 -3.97
CA ILE A 173 -0.14 -2.04 -2.84
C ILE A 173 0.60 -2.89 -1.78
N ASP A 174 0.17 -2.78 -0.54
CA ASP A 174 0.77 -3.46 0.62
C ASP A 174 0.11 -4.80 0.95
N ASP A 175 -1.16 -4.97 0.57
CA ASP A 175 -1.89 -6.25 0.66
C ASP A 175 -1.26 -7.30 -0.28
N ARG A 176 -0.62 -8.31 0.32
CA ARG A 176 0.19 -9.30 -0.39
C ARG A 176 -0.67 -10.21 -1.28
N GLU A 177 -1.80 -10.67 -0.76
CA GLU A 177 -2.68 -11.58 -1.49
C GLU A 177 -3.29 -10.85 -2.69
N ARG A 178 -3.79 -9.63 -2.47
CA ARG A 178 -4.32 -8.80 -3.56
C ARG A 178 -3.27 -8.46 -4.61
N ALA A 179 -2.02 -8.21 -4.22
CA ALA A 179 -0.94 -7.95 -5.18
C ALA A 179 -0.73 -9.13 -6.12
N VAL A 180 -0.64 -10.35 -5.57
CA VAL A 180 -0.45 -11.57 -6.35
C VAL A 180 -1.66 -11.85 -7.25
N ASP A 181 -2.87 -11.70 -6.73
CA ASP A 181 -4.09 -11.92 -7.52
C ASP A 181 -4.24 -10.89 -8.65
N LEU A 182 -3.87 -9.64 -8.39
CA LEU A 182 -3.85 -8.59 -9.41
C LEU A 182 -2.86 -8.92 -10.54
N VAL A 183 -1.65 -9.40 -10.23
CA VAL A 183 -0.70 -9.86 -11.26
C VAL A 183 -1.33 -10.96 -12.13
N ARG A 184 -1.92 -11.99 -11.49
CA ARG A 184 -2.55 -13.11 -12.23
C ARG A 184 -3.66 -12.62 -13.13
N HIS A 185 -4.54 -11.76 -12.62
CA HIS A 185 -5.67 -11.23 -13.36
C HIS A 185 -5.22 -10.41 -14.57
N ILE A 186 -4.24 -9.53 -14.38
CA ILE A 186 -3.68 -8.71 -15.46
C ILE A 186 -3.01 -9.60 -16.50
N LYS A 187 -2.20 -10.59 -16.10
CA LYS A 187 -1.53 -11.49 -17.05
C LYS A 187 -2.48 -12.38 -17.85
N GLN A 188 -3.67 -12.69 -17.33
CA GLN A 188 -4.71 -13.40 -18.08
C GLN A 188 -5.31 -12.53 -19.20
N ARG A 189 -5.49 -11.23 -18.96
CA ARG A 189 -6.12 -10.30 -19.92
C ARG A 189 -5.11 -9.65 -20.87
N CYS A 190 -3.99 -9.20 -20.32
CA CYS A 190 -2.91 -8.46 -20.98
C CYS A 190 -1.58 -9.22 -20.80
N PRO A 191 -1.37 -10.35 -21.50
CA PRO A 191 -0.21 -11.23 -21.26
C PRO A 191 1.12 -10.52 -21.50
N ASN A 192 1.15 -9.58 -22.45
CA ASN A 192 2.35 -8.84 -22.87
C ASN A 192 2.63 -7.59 -22.04
N LEU A 193 1.71 -7.16 -21.16
CA LEU A 193 1.91 -5.97 -20.34
C LEU A 193 3.02 -6.22 -19.32
N ALA A 194 4.04 -5.37 -19.30
CA ALA A 194 5.13 -5.44 -18.33
C ALA A 194 4.60 -5.09 -16.94
N ILE A 195 4.91 -5.91 -15.94
CA ILE A 195 4.46 -5.71 -14.56
C ILE A 195 5.66 -5.62 -13.62
N LEU A 196 5.79 -4.48 -12.94
CA LEU A 196 6.74 -4.28 -11.86
C LEU A 196 5.99 -4.33 -10.53
N ALA A 197 6.45 -5.14 -9.58
CA ALA A 197 5.73 -5.33 -8.32
C ALA A 197 6.60 -5.10 -7.08
N ARG A 198 6.00 -4.46 -6.08
CA ARG A 198 6.52 -4.39 -4.72
C ARG A 198 6.23 -5.71 -4.01
N ALA A 199 7.27 -6.37 -3.53
CA ALA A 199 7.19 -7.49 -2.60
C ALA A 199 7.40 -7.01 -1.16
N PHE A 200 6.69 -7.62 -0.22
CA PHE A 200 6.85 -7.34 1.21
C PHE A 200 8.07 -8.08 1.79
N ASP A 201 8.21 -9.35 1.44
CA ASP A 201 9.28 -10.25 1.89
C ASP A 201 9.70 -11.22 0.78
N GLN A 202 10.58 -12.17 1.11
CA GLN A 202 11.11 -13.16 0.17
C GLN A 202 10.03 -14.11 -0.37
N ILE A 203 9.07 -14.54 0.47
CA ILE A 203 8.01 -15.45 0.03
C ILE A 203 7.07 -14.71 -0.92
N HIS A 204 6.70 -13.48 -0.59
CA HIS A 204 5.88 -12.64 -1.46
C HIS A 204 6.58 -12.37 -2.81
N TYR A 205 7.91 -12.18 -2.81
CA TYR A 205 8.69 -12.08 -4.04
C TYR A 205 8.52 -13.31 -4.94
N TYR A 206 8.62 -14.52 -4.38
CA TYR A 206 8.41 -15.76 -5.14
C TYR A 206 6.99 -15.89 -5.68
N GLN A 207 5.98 -15.55 -4.88
CA GLN A 207 4.57 -15.59 -5.31
C GLN A 207 4.29 -14.64 -6.48
N LEU A 208 4.82 -13.41 -6.42
CA LEU A 208 4.67 -12.42 -7.50
C LEU A 208 5.39 -12.86 -8.77
N LYS A 209 6.61 -13.39 -8.64
CA LYS A 209 7.37 -13.96 -9.75
C LYS A 209 6.61 -15.12 -10.41
N GLN A 210 6.07 -16.04 -9.60
CA GLN A 210 5.27 -17.17 -10.09
C GLN A 210 3.97 -16.71 -10.76
N ALA A 211 3.35 -15.63 -10.28
CA ALA A 211 2.17 -15.03 -10.90
C ALA A 211 2.46 -14.37 -12.25
N GLY A 212 3.72 -14.11 -12.58
CA GLY A 212 4.15 -13.55 -13.85
C GLY A 212 4.58 -12.08 -13.79
N ALA A 213 4.87 -11.53 -12.61
CA ALA A 213 5.50 -10.22 -12.52
C ALA A 213 6.92 -10.29 -13.11
N GLU A 214 7.26 -9.33 -13.96
CA GLU A 214 8.51 -9.33 -14.72
C GLU A 214 9.69 -8.83 -13.88
N TYR A 215 9.44 -7.82 -13.04
CA TYR A 215 10.40 -7.32 -12.08
C TYR A 215 9.73 -7.21 -10.72
N VAL A 216 10.39 -7.73 -9.69
CA VAL A 216 9.88 -7.70 -8.33
C VAL A 216 10.95 -7.17 -7.40
N ILE A 217 10.60 -6.22 -6.54
CA ILE A 217 11.53 -5.59 -5.60
C ILE A 217 10.99 -5.71 -4.18
N LYS A 218 11.82 -6.22 -3.27
CA LYS A 218 11.50 -6.31 -1.84
C LYS A 218 11.57 -4.92 -1.22
N GLU A 219 10.51 -4.50 -0.54
CA GLU A 219 10.30 -3.11 -0.13
C GLU A 219 11.37 -2.52 0.81
N THR A 220 12.00 -3.36 1.64
CA THR A 220 13.03 -2.92 2.61
C THR A 220 14.45 -3.22 2.17
N TYR A 221 14.65 -3.98 1.09
CA TYR A 221 15.93 -4.61 0.78
C TYR A 221 17.04 -3.59 0.52
N HIS A 222 16.83 -2.65 -0.42
CA HIS A 222 17.83 -1.64 -0.73
C HIS A 222 18.08 -0.66 0.44
N ALA A 223 17.02 -0.29 1.18
CA ALA A 223 17.16 0.56 2.35
C ALA A 223 17.99 -0.11 3.47
N ALA A 224 17.84 -1.42 3.66
CA ALA A 224 18.64 -2.19 4.61
C ALA A 224 20.12 -2.28 4.17
N LEU A 225 20.38 -2.43 2.87
CA LEU A 225 21.73 -2.43 2.31
C LEU A 225 22.44 -1.08 2.45
N ASP A 226 21.73 0.02 2.20
CA ASP A 226 22.29 1.36 2.39
C ASP A 226 22.60 1.63 3.87
N LEU A 227 21.75 1.17 4.79
CA LEU A 227 22.03 1.23 6.23
C LEU A 227 23.25 0.36 6.61
N GLY A 228 23.39 -0.81 6.01
CA GLY A 228 24.57 -1.66 6.18
C GLY A 228 25.86 -1.00 5.68
N CYS A 229 25.80 -0.31 4.54
CA CYS A 229 26.92 0.46 3.99
C CYS A 229 27.35 1.60 4.93
N GLU A 230 26.38 2.35 5.49
CA GLU A 230 26.66 3.37 6.51
C GLU A 230 27.27 2.74 7.78
N ALA A 231 26.76 1.58 8.23
CA ALA A 231 27.32 0.87 9.38
C ALA A 231 28.78 0.45 9.17
N LEU A 232 29.13 -0.10 8.00
CA LEU A 232 30.51 -0.43 7.65
C LEU A 232 31.41 0.82 7.67
N THR A 233 30.92 1.92 7.11
CA THR A 233 31.65 3.19 7.10
C THR A 233 31.94 3.68 8.52
N ARG A 234 30.95 3.58 9.43
CA ARG A 234 31.13 3.93 10.87
C ARG A 234 32.07 3.00 11.61
N LEU A 235 32.20 1.74 11.16
CA LEU A 235 33.15 0.76 11.70
C LEU A 235 34.56 0.91 11.11
N GLY A 236 34.81 1.93 10.29
CA GLY A 236 36.14 2.30 9.81
C GLY A 236 36.47 1.84 8.38
N PHE A 237 35.50 1.26 7.65
CA PHE A 237 35.68 0.99 6.23
C PHE A 237 35.66 2.30 5.43
N HIS A 238 36.47 2.37 4.37
CA HIS A 238 36.40 3.50 3.43
C HIS A 238 35.05 3.47 2.67
N PRO A 239 34.37 4.62 2.46
CA PRO A 239 33.04 4.65 1.82
C PRO A 239 32.97 3.92 0.47
N PHE A 240 33.99 4.10 -0.38
CA PHE A 240 34.08 3.38 -1.66
C PHE A 240 34.12 1.85 -1.49
N ARG A 241 34.83 1.36 -0.47
CA ARG A 241 34.91 -0.08 -0.18
C ARG A 241 33.59 -0.61 0.35
N ALA A 242 32.89 0.15 1.19
CA ALA A 242 31.57 -0.23 1.70
C ALA A 242 30.53 -0.34 0.56
N GLU A 243 30.52 0.61 -0.37
CA GLU A 243 29.68 0.55 -1.58
C GLU A 243 30.05 -0.65 -2.47
N GLN A 244 31.33 -0.94 -2.64
CA GLN A 244 31.77 -2.11 -3.39
C GLN A 244 31.28 -3.41 -2.74
N LEU A 245 31.42 -3.56 -1.42
CA LEU A 245 30.92 -4.72 -0.68
C LEU A 245 29.39 -4.85 -0.80
N LYS A 246 28.64 -3.75 -0.75
CA LYS A 246 27.19 -3.71 -1.00
C LYS A 246 26.86 -4.28 -2.39
N ASN A 247 27.57 -3.84 -3.43
CA ASN A 247 27.35 -4.31 -4.79
C ASN A 247 27.73 -5.79 -4.98
N THR A 248 28.83 -6.23 -4.36
CA THR A 248 29.21 -7.65 -4.34
C THR A 248 28.14 -8.50 -3.65
N PHE A 249 27.58 -8.03 -2.55
CA PHE A 249 26.50 -8.73 -1.84
C PHE A 249 25.26 -8.90 -2.73
N ILE A 250 24.83 -7.82 -3.40
CA ILE A 250 23.70 -7.86 -4.35
C ILE A 250 23.98 -8.84 -5.50
N ALA A 251 25.20 -8.85 -6.05
CA ALA A 251 25.56 -9.73 -7.15
C ALA A 251 25.42 -11.21 -6.76
N VAL A 252 25.99 -11.60 -5.62
CA VAL A 252 25.93 -12.99 -5.12
C VAL A 252 24.50 -13.41 -4.79
N GLU A 253 23.69 -12.52 -4.19
CA GLU A 253 22.28 -12.83 -3.95
C GLU A 253 21.49 -13.02 -5.25
N ASN A 254 21.74 -12.20 -6.27
CA ASN A 254 21.07 -12.31 -7.58
C ASN A 254 21.45 -13.60 -8.33
N GLU A 255 22.67 -14.11 -8.18
CA GLU A 255 23.09 -15.38 -8.78
C GLU A 255 22.38 -16.60 -8.15
N THR A 256 22.05 -16.50 -6.86
CA THR A 256 21.49 -17.61 -6.08
C THR A 256 19.96 -17.60 -5.99
N VAL A 257 19.32 -16.45 -6.23
CA VAL A 257 17.87 -16.27 -6.09
C VAL A 257 17.05 -17.24 -6.94
N GLU A 258 17.51 -17.58 -8.15
CA GLU A 258 16.79 -18.48 -9.04
C GLU A 258 16.78 -19.91 -8.48
N GLY A 259 17.91 -20.39 -7.96
CA GLY A 259 17.98 -21.71 -7.31
C GLY A 259 17.08 -21.81 -6.09
N MET A 260 17.02 -20.74 -5.28
CA MET A 260 16.10 -20.68 -4.14
C MET A 260 14.63 -20.67 -4.56
N TYR A 261 14.30 -19.92 -5.61
CA TYR A 261 12.94 -19.90 -6.17
C TYR A 261 12.52 -21.28 -6.67
N GLN A 262 13.36 -21.98 -7.42
CA GLN A 262 13.05 -23.33 -7.92
C GLN A 262 12.87 -24.34 -6.79
N ASN A 263 13.67 -24.23 -5.72
CA ASN A 263 13.48 -25.05 -4.53
C ASN A 263 12.15 -24.77 -3.85
N TRP A 264 11.78 -23.49 -3.70
CA TRP A 264 10.50 -23.10 -3.11
C TRP A 264 9.30 -23.61 -3.91
N VAL A 265 9.35 -23.53 -5.25
CA VAL A 265 8.27 -24.04 -6.14
C VAL A 265 8.11 -25.56 -6.03
N THR A 266 9.21 -26.30 -5.89
CA THR A 266 9.21 -27.77 -5.84
C THR A 266 8.95 -28.32 -4.43
N SER A 267 9.18 -27.53 -3.39
CA SER A 267 8.96 -27.94 -2.01
C SER A 267 7.48 -27.99 -1.66
N THR A 268 7.02 -29.12 -1.12
CA THR A 268 5.65 -29.27 -0.59
C THR A 268 5.46 -28.53 0.73
N ASP A 269 6.54 -28.18 1.41
CA ASP A 269 6.53 -27.53 2.72
C ASP A 269 6.83 -26.04 2.59
N SER A 270 5.94 -25.19 3.10
CA SER A 270 5.93 -23.74 2.86
C SER A 270 6.95 -22.95 3.69
N GLY A 271 8.05 -23.59 4.10
CA GLY A 271 9.03 -23.03 5.02
C GLY A 271 10.48 -23.48 4.78
N MET A 272 11.26 -23.52 5.86
CA MET A 272 12.67 -23.95 5.88
C MET A 272 12.80 -25.46 5.65
N SER A 273 12.48 -25.90 4.44
CA SER A 273 12.70 -27.27 3.99
C SER A 273 14.19 -27.63 4.09
N PRO A 274 14.56 -28.91 4.22
CA PRO A 274 15.96 -29.32 4.25
C PRO A 274 16.76 -28.80 3.03
N GLY A 275 16.14 -28.82 1.84
CA GLY A 275 16.77 -28.29 0.62
C GLY A 275 16.94 -26.77 0.66
N TYR A 276 15.97 -26.04 1.20
CA TYR A 276 16.09 -24.59 1.37
C TYR A 276 17.23 -24.22 2.33
N ARG A 277 17.36 -24.96 3.45
CA ARG A 277 18.43 -24.75 4.43
C ARG A 277 19.81 -24.95 3.80
N GLU A 278 19.96 -25.99 3.00
CA GLU A 278 21.22 -26.29 2.33
C GLU A 278 21.60 -25.18 1.35
N LEU A 279 20.67 -24.74 0.49
CA LEU A 279 20.88 -23.63 -0.43
C LEU A 279 21.18 -22.31 0.30
N PHE A 280 20.49 -22.05 1.40
CA PHE A 280 20.75 -20.87 2.24
C PHE A 280 22.17 -20.90 2.84
N MET A 281 22.61 -22.05 3.37
CA MET A 281 23.97 -22.19 3.89
C MET A 281 25.03 -22.02 2.79
N GLN A 282 24.76 -22.53 1.58
CA GLN A 282 25.64 -22.34 0.42
C GLN A 282 25.72 -20.87 0.01
N GLN A 283 24.58 -20.16 -0.02
CA GLN A 283 24.54 -18.73 -0.30
C GLN A 283 25.34 -17.93 0.73
N GLU A 284 25.15 -18.18 2.03
CA GLU A 284 25.89 -17.51 3.10
C GLU A 284 27.40 -17.76 3.02
N ALA A 285 27.80 -18.99 2.65
CA ALA A 285 29.20 -19.31 2.43
C ALA A 285 29.78 -18.56 1.22
N ALA A 286 29.03 -18.46 0.11
CA ALA A 286 29.42 -17.72 -1.09
C ALA A 286 29.54 -16.21 -0.81
N ILE A 287 28.58 -15.63 -0.08
CA ILE A 287 28.65 -14.22 0.35
C ILE A 287 29.90 -14.01 1.19
N ARG A 288 30.14 -14.85 2.20
CA ARG A 288 31.32 -14.71 3.06
C ARG A 288 32.64 -14.78 2.28
N ALA A 289 32.75 -15.71 1.34
CA ALA A 289 33.92 -15.83 0.48
C ALA A 289 34.13 -14.56 -0.35
N ALA A 290 33.08 -14.08 -1.03
CA ALA A 290 33.13 -12.87 -1.85
C ALA A 290 33.43 -11.58 -1.05
N MET A 291 33.02 -11.52 0.23
CA MET A 291 33.36 -10.38 1.11
C MET A 291 34.83 -10.38 1.55
N GLN A 292 35.49 -11.55 1.56
CA GLN A 292 36.90 -11.69 1.96
C GLN A 292 37.87 -11.48 0.80
N GLU A 293 37.39 -11.60 -0.44
CA GLU A 293 38.18 -11.24 -1.62
C GLU A 293 38.48 -9.73 -1.61
N ASP A 294 39.77 -9.40 -1.73
CA ASP A 294 40.23 -8.03 -1.94
C ASP A 294 40.12 -7.69 -3.44
N PRO A 295 39.26 -6.75 -3.85
CA PRO A 295 39.11 -6.40 -5.26
C PRO A 295 40.33 -5.70 -5.83
N GLY A 296 41.33 -5.38 -4.99
CA GLY A 296 42.65 -4.94 -5.44
C GLY A 296 43.33 -5.90 -6.42
N ASP A 297 42.90 -7.17 -6.51
CA ASP A 297 43.50 -8.18 -7.37
C ASP A 297 42.95 -8.21 -8.81
N HIS A 298 41.78 -7.59 -9.07
CA HIS A 298 41.18 -7.52 -10.42
C HIS A 298 41.30 -6.17 -11.12
N HIS A 299 41.71 -5.11 -10.42
CA HIS A 299 42.02 -3.81 -11.03
C HIS A 299 43.52 -3.70 -11.39
N SER A 300 43.95 -4.53 -12.35
CA SER A 300 45.25 -4.37 -13.00
C SER A 300 45.22 -3.13 -13.93
N GLU A 301 46.00 -2.14 -13.54
CA GLU A 301 46.60 -1.05 -14.34
C GLU A 301 45.71 -0.04 -15.10
N HIS A 302 44.51 -0.38 -15.58
CA HIS A 302 43.78 0.47 -16.53
C HIS A 302 42.94 1.61 -15.93
N GLU A 303 42.55 1.53 -14.65
CA GLU A 303 41.64 2.52 -14.05
C GLU A 303 42.29 3.53 -13.10
N ARG A 304 43.59 3.37 -12.78
CA ARG A 304 44.34 4.31 -11.92
C ARG A 304 44.50 5.71 -12.54
N GLY A 305 44.17 5.88 -13.82
CA GLY A 305 44.31 7.14 -14.54
C GLY A 305 43.16 8.14 -14.37
N ARG A 306 41.99 7.75 -13.83
CA ARG A 306 40.77 8.58 -14.03
C ARG A 306 40.27 9.39 -12.85
N ASN A 307 40.64 9.11 -11.61
CA ASN A 307 40.14 9.88 -10.45
C ASN A 307 41.29 10.28 -9.50
N SER A 308 42.00 11.34 -9.85
CA SER A 308 42.59 12.21 -8.81
C SER A 308 41.51 13.22 -8.40
N PRO A 309 41.21 13.40 -7.10
CA PRO A 309 40.30 14.46 -6.68
C PRO A 309 40.88 15.82 -7.10
N PRO A 310 40.04 16.79 -7.52
CA PRO A 310 40.52 18.13 -7.86
C PRO A 310 41.25 18.74 -6.67
N LYS A 311 42.44 19.31 -6.91
CA LYS A 311 43.39 19.83 -5.90
C LYS A 311 42.92 21.05 -5.08
N SER A 312 41.62 21.33 -4.98
CA SER A 312 41.12 22.56 -4.35
C SER A 312 40.44 22.38 -3.00
N PHE A 313 40.67 21.27 -2.27
CA PHE A 313 40.00 21.01 -0.99
C PHE A 313 40.93 20.93 0.24
N SER A 314 42.14 21.50 0.18
CA SER A 314 43.09 21.44 1.29
C SER A 314 43.80 22.76 1.61
N GLU A 315 43.23 23.93 1.29
CA GLU A 315 43.76 25.23 1.72
C GLU A 315 42.63 26.21 2.03
N ASP A 316 41.91 26.01 3.15
CA ASP A 316 41.31 27.15 3.88
C ASP A 316 40.86 26.77 5.31
N LYS A 317 41.80 26.39 6.17
CA LYS A 317 41.62 26.45 7.63
C LYS A 317 42.95 26.72 8.30
N GLY A 318 43.34 27.98 8.36
CA GLY A 318 44.51 28.37 9.14
C GLY A 318 44.98 29.80 8.93
N ALA A 319 44.16 30.82 9.24
CA ALA A 319 44.64 32.14 9.65
C ALA A 319 43.46 33.02 10.14
N THR A 320 43.22 33.04 11.45
CA THR A 320 42.72 34.26 12.10
C THR A 320 43.72 34.64 13.17
N THR A 321 44.57 35.57 12.77
CA THR A 321 45.54 36.30 13.57
C THR A 321 44.85 37.15 14.63
N SER A 322 45.46 37.13 15.82
CA SER A 322 45.41 38.15 16.86
C SER A 322 45.54 39.58 16.31
N ALA A 323 44.73 40.50 16.83
CA ALA A 323 45.01 41.93 16.83
C ALA A 323 44.41 42.53 18.10
N ASP A 324 45.28 42.86 19.05
CA ASP A 324 45.08 43.90 20.06
C ASP A 324 45.53 45.26 19.47
N ASP A 325 45.03 46.34 20.09
CA ASP A 325 45.35 47.78 19.98
C ASP A 325 44.60 48.64 18.94
N ASP A 326 43.50 49.25 19.38
CA ASP A 326 43.35 50.71 19.66
C ASP A 326 42.07 51.01 20.49
#